data_AF-A0A379YTR9-F1
#
_entry.id   AF-A0A379YTR9-F1
#
_cell.length_a   1.000
_cell.length_b   1.000
_cell.length_c   1.000
_cell.angle_alpha   90.00
_cell.angle_beta   90.00
_cell.angle_gamma   90.00
#
_symmetry.space_group_name_H-M   'P 1'
#
loop_
_entity.id
_entity.type
_entity.pdbx_description
1 polymer ?
#
loop_
_entity_poly.entity_id
_entity_poly.type
_entity_poly.pdbx_seq_one_letter_code
_entity_poly.pdbx_strand_id
1 'polypeptide(L)'
;MPHNKIYNLPYFRLQGGVNAVVIDPVVGDIGVAIFADRDISVVKETRQAGAPGSKRRNHFSDGLYVGGFLNGTPSQYLWFKNGGIVIHSPSKVTIEGS
;
A
#
# COMPACT_ATOMS: atom_id res chain seq x y z
N MET A 1 -0.24 26.12 -1.22
CA MET A 1 -1.01 25.90 0.03
C MET A 1 -0.62 24.54 0.58
N PRO A 2 -0.36 24.38 1.89
CA PRO A 2 -0.09 23.06 2.45
C PRO A 2 -1.32 22.17 2.26
N HIS A 3 -1.13 20.96 1.73
CA HIS A 3 -2.22 20.00 1.63
C HIS A 3 -2.62 19.54 3.04
N ASN A 4 -3.92 19.40 3.26
CA ASN A 4 -4.44 18.91 4.54
C ASN A 4 -3.93 17.49 4.80
N LYS A 5 -3.51 17.22 6.04
CA LYS A 5 -3.18 15.87 6.48
C LYS A 5 -4.43 15.00 6.38
N ILE A 6 -4.29 13.83 5.76
CA ILE A 6 -5.37 12.86 5.62
C ILE A 6 -5.06 11.70 6.55
N TYR A 7 -6.04 11.29 7.35
CA TYR A 7 -5.90 10.26 8.36
C TYR A 7 -6.60 8.98 7.90
N ASN A 8 -6.18 7.83 8.45
CA ASN A 8 -6.83 6.53 8.25
C ASN A 8 -6.94 6.10 6.78
N LEU A 9 -5.85 6.29 6.02
CA LEU A 9 -5.72 5.71 4.68
C LEU A 9 -5.10 4.32 4.79
N PRO A 10 -5.84 3.24 4.45
CA PRO A 10 -5.24 1.93 4.27
C PRO A 10 -4.16 2.00 3.17
N TYR A 11 -3.06 1.29 3.37
CA TYR A 11 -2.02 1.16 2.36
C TYR A 11 -2.13 -0.17 1.62
N PHE A 12 -1.60 -0.19 0.40
CA PHE A 12 -1.60 -1.35 -0.47
C PHE A 12 -0.61 -2.42 -0.02
N ARG A 13 -1.06 -3.68 -0.07
CA ARG A 13 -0.22 -4.89 -0.06
C ARG A 13 -0.55 -5.68 -1.31
N LEU A 14 0.46 -6.22 -1.98
CA LEU A 14 0.22 -7.13 -3.11
C LEU A 14 -0.20 -8.48 -2.54
N GLN A 15 -1.51 -8.71 -2.43
CA GLN A 15 -2.09 -9.88 -1.77
C GLN A 15 -3.05 -10.64 -2.70
N GLY A 16 -2.98 -11.97 -2.65
CA GLY A 16 -3.92 -12.90 -3.29
C GLY A 16 -4.28 -14.04 -2.33
N GLY A 17 -5.53 -14.08 -1.88
CA GLY A 17 -5.97 -15.02 -0.84
C GLY A 17 -5.17 -14.82 0.46
N VAL A 18 -4.54 -15.90 0.94
CA VAL A 18 -3.67 -15.90 2.13
C VAL A 18 -2.20 -15.56 1.82
N ASN A 19 -1.83 -15.42 0.55
CA ASN A 19 -0.47 -15.12 0.12
C ASN A 19 -0.28 -13.62 -0.10
N ALA A 20 0.86 -13.05 0.31
CA ALA A 20 1.13 -11.63 0.11
C ALA A 20 2.64 -11.33 -0.05
N VAL A 21 2.93 -10.26 -0.81
CA VAL A 21 4.17 -9.51 -0.70
C VAL A 21 3.88 -8.28 0.16
N VAL A 22 4.52 -8.21 1.33
CA VAL A 22 4.28 -7.19 2.35
C VAL A 22 5.50 -6.29 2.47
N ILE A 23 5.33 -5.00 2.17
CA ILE A 23 6.31 -3.94 2.37
C ILE A 23 5.57 -2.82 3.09
N ASP A 24 5.74 -2.74 4.41
CA ASP A 24 5.04 -1.74 5.22
C ASP A 24 5.70 -0.37 5.04
N PRO A 25 4.94 0.70 4.75
CA PRO A 25 5.50 2.03 4.57
C PRO A 25 5.98 2.61 5.90
N VAL A 26 7.01 3.45 5.84
CA VAL A 26 7.57 4.19 6.98
C VAL A 26 7.37 5.70 6.83
N VAL A 27 7.52 6.43 7.93
CA VAL A 27 7.43 7.90 7.91
C VAL A 27 8.48 8.47 6.95
N GLY A 28 8.03 9.31 6.02
CA GLY A 28 8.88 9.91 4.98
C GLY A 28 8.79 9.23 3.62
N ASP A 29 8.16 8.05 3.53
CA ASP A 29 7.89 7.41 2.23
C ASP A 29 6.96 8.28 1.37
N ILE A 30 7.29 8.32 0.08
CA ILE A 30 6.54 9.03 -0.95
C ILE A 30 5.77 8.02 -1.79
N GLY A 31 4.48 8.29 -1.93
CA GLY A 31 3.57 7.48 -2.73
C GLY A 31 2.42 8.31 -3.30
N VAL A 32 1.43 7.60 -3.81
CA VAL A 32 0.21 8.17 -4.36
C VAL A 32 -0.97 7.92 -3.43
N ALA A 33 -1.79 8.95 -3.23
CA ALA A 33 -3.10 8.81 -2.63
C ALA A 33 -4.15 8.64 -3.75
N ILE A 34 -4.89 7.54 -3.69
CA ILE A 34 -5.95 7.21 -4.64
C ILE A 34 -7.28 7.42 -3.93
N PHE A 35 -8.19 8.19 -4.53
CA PHE A 35 -9.51 8.45 -3.97
C PHE A 35 -10.58 7.73 -4.78
N ALA A 36 -11.45 7.00 -4.09
CA ALA A 36 -12.56 6.31 -4.72
C ALA A 36 -13.65 7.30 -5.20
N ASP A 37 -14.34 6.95 -6.28
CA ASP A 37 -15.47 7.74 -6.80
C ASP A 37 -16.70 7.71 -5.86
N ARG A 38 -16.77 6.74 -4.94
CA ARG A 38 -17.83 6.62 -3.92
C ARG A 38 -17.24 6.44 -2.53
N ASP A 39 -18.07 6.73 -1.53
CA ASP A 39 -17.78 6.47 -0.14
C ASP A 39 -17.42 5.00 0.10
N ILE A 40 -16.25 4.74 0.68
CA ILE A 40 -15.74 3.39 0.98
C ILE A 40 -15.64 3.10 2.48
N SER A 41 -16.30 3.88 3.34
CA SER A 41 -16.30 3.66 4.80
C SER A 41 -16.79 2.27 5.19
N VAL A 42 -17.93 1.84 4.63
CA VAL A 42 -18.53 0.52 4.91
C VAL A 42 -17.59 -0.62 4.50
N VAL A 43 -16.97 -0.53 3.32
CA VAL A 43 -16.04 -1.58 2.85
C VAL A 43 -14.72 -1.58 3.64
N LYS A 44 -14.25 -0.41 4.09
CA LYS A 44 -13.07 -0.30 4.99
C LYS A 44 -13.33 -0.95 6.34
N GLU A 45 -14.50 -0.74 6.90
CA GLU A 45 -14.89 -1.26 8.22
C GLU A 45 -15.17 -2.76 8.17
N THR A 46 -16.03 -3.20 7.25
CA THR A 46 -16.55 -4.57 7.21
C THR A 46 -15.67 -5.55 6.45
N ARG A 47 -14.80 -5.05 5.56
CA ARG A 47 -14.05 -5.85 4.59
C ARG A 47 -14.95 -6.72 3.70
N GLN A 48 -16.17 -6.28 3.46
CA GLN A 48 -17.17 -6.94 2.61
C GLN A 48 -17.72 -5.97 1.58
N ALA A 49 -18.34 -6.50 0.53
CA ALA A 49 -19.09 -5.68 -0.42
C ALA A 49 -20.24 -4.98 0.32
N GLY A 50 -20.45 -3.70 0.04
CA GLY A 50 -21.48 -2.90 0.69
C GLY A 50 -21.86 -1.66 -0.12
N ALA A 51 -23.03 -1.12 0.16
CA ALA A 51 -23.44 0.16 -0.40
C ALA A 51 -22.57 1.31 0.14
N PRO A 52 -22.41 2.43 -0.60
CA PRO A 52 -21.69 3.60 -0.11
C PRO A 52 -22.28 4.10 1.22
N GLY A 53 -21.43 4.38 2.21
CA GLY A 53 -21.87 4.86 3.53
C GLY A 53 -22.45 6.28 3.52
N SER A 54 -22.24 7.01 2.42
CA SER A 54 -22.80 8.34 2.19
C SER A 54 -22.86 8.67 0.69
N LYS A 55 -23.32 9.89 0.37
CA LYS A 55 -23.33 10.43 -1.01
C LYS A 55 -22.00 11.10 -1.40
N ARG A 56 -20.94 11.01 -0.58
CA ARG A 56 -19.63 11.57 -0.91
C ARG A 56 -19.05 10.91 -2.17
N ARG A 57 -18.32 11.71 -2.95
CA ARG A 57 -17.61 11.30 -4.16
C ARG A 57 -16.24 11.97 -4.21
N ASN A 58 -15.20 11.23 -4.59
CA ASN A 58 -13.84 11.74 -4.75
C ASN A 58 -13.32 12.51 -3.52
N HIS A 59 -13.68 12.05 -2.32
CA HIS A 59 -13.39 12.74 -1.07
C HIS A 59 -12.15 12.15 -0.38
N PHE A 60 -11.39 12.97 0.34
CA PHE A 60 -10.13 12.54 0.95
C PHE A 60 -10.28 11.40 1.98
N SER A 61 -11.42 11.35 2.69
CA SER A 61 -11.75 10.24 3.60
C SER A 61 -11.89 8.88 2.90
N ASP A 62 -12.16 8.90 1.59
CA ASP A 62 -12.34 7.73 0.74
C ASP A 62 -11.04 7.37 0.00
N GLY A 63 -9.92 7.74 0.61
CA GLY A 63 -8.58 7.50 0.10
C GLY A 63 -8.00 6.13 0.46
N LEU A 64 -7.04 5.71 -0.36
CA LEU A 64 -6.11 4.60 -0.19
C LEU A 64 -4.69 5.10 -0.52
N TYR A 65 -3.66 4.49 0.05
CA TYR A 65 -2.26 4.83 -0.20
C TYR A 65 -1.53 3.71 -0.95
N VAL A 66 -0.75 4.05 -1.97
CA VAL A 66 0.20 3.15 -2.64
C VAL A 66 1.58 3.78 -2.61
N GLY A 67 2.51 3.15 -1.89
CA GLY A 67 3.88 3.64 -1.69
C GLY A 67 4.87 3.25 -2.79
N GLY A 68 6.09 3.80 -2.71
CA GLY A 68 7.25 3.33 -3.47
C GLY A 68 7.53 4.05 -4.79
N PHE A 69 6.95 5.24 -5.02
CA PHE A 69 7.10 5.95 -6.30
C PHE A 69 8.35 6.83 -6.37
N LEU A 70 8.66 7.58 -5.31
CA LEU A 70 9.73 8.60 -5.31
C LEU A 70 10.63 8.49 -4.07
N ASN A 71 10.77 7.28 -3.55
CA ASN A 71 11.66 6.99 -2.43
C ASN A 71 13.13 7.05 -2.86
N GLY A 72 14.03 7.16 -1.88
CA GLY A 72 15.47 7.04 -2.11
C GLY A 72 15.89 5.66 -2.61
N THR A 73 17.18 5.51 -2.92
CA THR A 73 17.75 4.22 -3.35
C THR A 73 17.53 3.14 -2.27
N PRO A 74 16.93 1.98 -2.60
CA PRO A 74 16.64 0.95 -1.61
C PRO A 74 17.93 0.27 -1.12
N SER A 75 18.05 0.10 0.20
CA SER A 75 19.13 -0.69 0.82
C SER A 75 18.80 -2.18 0.95
N GLN A 76 17.54 -2.57 0.74
CA GLN A 76 17.05 -3.95 0.79
C GLN A 76 15.99 -4.12 -0.31
N TYR A 77 16.12 -5.14 -1.15
CA TYR A 77 15.22 -5.31 -2.30
C TYR A 77 15.21 -6.75 -2.87
N LEU A 78 14.11 -7.06 -3.57
CA LEU A 78 13.98 -8.19 -4.49
C LEU A 78 13.90 -7.64 -5.92
N TRP A 79 14.82 -8.05 -6.79
CA TRP A 79 14.90 -7.51 -8.16
C TRP A 79 14.89 -8.62 -9.20
N PHE A 80 13.81 -8.67 -9.98
CA PHE A 80 13.70 -9.48 -11.20
C PHE A 80 14.32 -8.70 -12.35
N LYS A 81 15.30 -9.28 -13.04
CA LYS A 81 15.97 -8.69 -14.19
C LYS A 81 16.30 -9.75 -15.23
N ASN A 82 16.73 -9.31 -16.41
CA ASN A 82 17.23 -10.25 -17.41
C ASN A 82 18.44 -11.02 -16.81
N GLY A 83 18.41 -12.35 -16.91
CA GLY A 83 19.43 -13.24 -16.38
C GLY A 83 19.28 -13.64 -14.90
N GLY A 84 18.23 -13.23 -14.18
CA GLY A 84 17.91 -13.82 -12.88
C GLY A 84 17.21 -12.90 -11.87
N ILE A 85 17.28 -13.31 -10.60
CA ILE A 85 16.66 -12.63 -9.46
C ILE A 85 17.75 -12.27 -8.45
N VAL A 86 17.75 -11.03 -7.95
CA VAL A 86 18.60 -10.59 -6.84
C VAL A 86 17.76 -10.46 -5.58
N ILE A 87 18.18 -11.12 -4.51
CA ILE A 87 17.67 -10.93 -3.16
C ILE A 87 18.77 -10.24 -2.36
N HIS A 88 18.62 -8.95 -2.11
CA HIS A 88 19.61 -8.16 -1.38
C HIS A 88 19.05 -7.75 -0.01
N SER A 89 19.79 -8.07 1.05
CA SER A 89 19.53 -7.62 2.42
C SER A 89 20.85 -7.19 3.06
N PRO A 90 20.87 -6.06 3.79
CA PRO A 90 22.04 -5.68 4.58
C PRO A 90 22.19 -6.56 5.84
N SER A 91 21.24 -7.45 6.11
CA SER A 91 21.20 -8.33 7.27
C SER A 91 20.73 -9.74 6.89
N LYS A 92 20.27 -10.52 7.87
CA LYS A 92 19.82 -11.90 7.68
C LYS A 92 18.67 -11.98 6.68
N VAL A 93 18.75 -12.96 5.78
CA VAL A 93 17.62 -13.45 4.99
C VAL A 93 17.22 -14.80 5.58
N THR A 94 15.94 -14.96 5.91
CA THR A 94 15.37 -16.24 6.38
C THR A 94 14.47 -16.79 5.28
N ILE A 95 14.68 -18.06 4.90
CA ILE A 95 13.83 -18.80 3.98
C ILE A 95 13.38 -20.05 4.73
N GLU A 96 12.07 -20.19 4.89
CA GLU A 96 11.46 -21.29 5.61
C GLU A 96 10.61 -22.12 4.64
N GLY A 97 10.70 -23.43 4.79
CA GLY A 97 9.86 -24.42 4.13
C GLY A 97 9.43 -25.46 5.16
N SER A 98 8.24 -26.02 4.97
CA SER A 98 7.68 -27.10 5.79
C SER A 98 8.32 -28.45 5.50
#